data_AF-A0A1E9BZE3-F1
#
_entry.id   AF-A0A1E9BZE3-F1
#
_cell.length_a   1.000
_cell.length_b   1.000
_cell.length_c   1.000
_cell.angle_alpha   90.00
_cell.angle_beta   90.00
_cell.angle_gamma   90.00
#
_symmetry.space_group_name_H-M   'P 1'
#
loop_
_entity.id
_entity.type
_entity.pdbx_description
1 polymer ?
#
loop_
_entity_poly.entity_id
_entity_poly.type
_entity_poly.pdbx_seq_one_letter_code
_entity_poly.pdbx_strand_id
1 'polypeptide(L)'
;MKVKNLLLAGLAVAAMTACSNNDIDEIVDNGTQPTTGEKASMKINFTFADSGTGTRTVTAGGTDAGEEFEWKAADITVVLNYDRGDKRIVTKNLKLEKEPADNGKVAQYSTEQFEVDGSAGGTDIYAFVNPSDALIASLSTADLATLAVNKIASLPATLDYLTGTGLAAESNSFLMTGTAMNQKLTYGEVVTVPITVSRVVAKLDEMTEATKAYPISETSELTNKDAITIKITEHSYSNLSDDSYALKASTSITSSYLQPYIAQNNTASYDSYKWIAAGNTYCYENFGNETPTRVHYVGEVLFDGEAITTDFYVWARFEGAAKVVTAYKNWETLTAAVSIPEEFKTNDQVLKEAYGVKRYKSGRCYYEAEILHATEGASIIRNNWYKLSVRTISDLGTPDPVKEPEDKKTYLIINANVEPWTVNINDFDL
;
A
#
# COMPACT_ATOMS: atom_id res chain seq x y z
N MET A 1 -8.18 -20.47 -91.07
CA MET A 1 -8.53 -19.85 -89.77
C MET A 1 -7.20 -19.60 -89.07
N LYS A 2 -6.70 -18.36 -89.02
CA LYS A 2 -6.99 -17.28 -88.04
C LYS A 2 -6.58 -17.68 -86.62
N VAL A 3 -5.82 -16.96 -85.79
CA VAL A 3 -5.11 -15.65 -85.80
C VAL A 3 -4.08 -15.70 -84.64
N LYS A 4 -3.02 -14.89 -84.72
CA LYS A 4 -1.93 -14.68 -83.73
C LYS A 4 -2.36 -13.86 -82.49
N ASN A 5 -1.42 -13.72 -81.53
CA ASN A 5 -1.31 -12.70 -80.45
C ASN A 5 -2.11 -12.97 -79.15
N LEU A 6 -1.71 -12.59 -77.93
CA LEU A 6 -0.86 -11.49 -77.45
C LEU A 6 -0.39 -11.73 -75.97
N LEU A 7 0.65 -11.01 -75.55
CA LEU A 7 1.17 -10.77 -74.19
C LEU A 7 0.12 -10.50 -73.10
N LEU A 8 0.45 -10.75 -71.81
CA LEU A 8 0.63 -9.68 -70.80
C LEU A 8 1.21 -10.18 -69.45
N ALA A 9 2.25 -9.50 -68.98
CA ALA A 9 2.73 -9.55 -67.60
C ALA A 9 1.74 -8.84 -66.67
N GLY A 10 1.61 -9.33 -65.43
CA GLY A 10 0.75 -8.74 -64.40
C GLY A 10 1.39 -8.86 -63.02
N LEU A 11 2.18 -7.85 -62.68
CA LEU A 11 2.66 -7.53 -61.35
C LEU A 11 1.46 -7.18 -60.46
N ALA A 12 1.17 -7.97 -59.42
CA ALA A 12 0.17 -7.63 -58.42
C ALA A 12 0.88 -7.16 -57.15
N VAL A 13 1.03 -5.83 -57.05
CA VAL A 13 1.31 -5.13 -55.79
C VAL A 13 0.01 -5.18 -54.97
N ALA A 14 0.00 -5.95 -53.89
CA ALA A 14 -1.07 -5.86 -52.91
C ALA A 14 -0.77 -4.68 -51.98
N ALA A 15 -1.40 -3.54 -52.27
CA ALA A 15 -1.60 -2.49 -51.29
C ALA A 15 -2.62 -3.00 -50.26
N MET A 16 -2.18 -3.27 -49.03
CA MET A 16 -3.11 -3.42 -47.91
C MET A 16 -3.41 -2.03 -47.36
N THR A 17 -4.61 -1.56 -47.69
CA THR A 17 -5.26 -0.40 -47.10
C THR A 17 -5.35 -0.59 -45.58
N ALA A 18 -4.63 0.25 -44.83
CA ALA A 18 -4.88 0.49 -43.43
C ALA A 18 -6.00 1.52 -43.29
N CYS A 19 -7.14 1.07 -42.77
CA CYS A 19 -8.17 1.87 -42.11
C CYS A 19 -8.51 1.06 -40.85
N SER A 20 -8.64 1.56 -39.64
CA SER A 20 -8.54 2.89 -39.06
C SER A 20 -8.79 2.66 -37.57
N ASN A 21 -8.02 3.29 -36.68
CA ASN A 21 -8.60 3.91 -35.49
C ASN A 21 -7.81 5.20 -35.24
N ASN A 22 -8.56 6.29 -35.14
CA ASN A 22 -8.08 7.62 -34.88
C ASN A 22 -7.53 7.71 -33.44
N ASP A 23 -6.61 8.66 -33.26
CA ASP A 23 -6.03 9.13 -32.00
C ASP A 23 -4.90 8.25 -31.41
N ILE A 24 -3.90 7.93 -32.24
CA ILE A 24 -2.54 7.69 -31.74
C ILE A 24 -1.86 9.05 -31.62
N ASP A 25 -1.96 9.65 -30.44
CA ASP A 25 -1.20 10.85 -30.08
C ASP A 25 0.30 10.50 -30.02
N GLU A 26 1.02 11.06 -30.99
CA GLU A 26 2.45 11.38 -31.01
C GLU A 26 3.41 10.34 -30.38
N ILE A 27 3.97 9.48 -31.24
CA ILE A 27 5.20 8.73 -30.94
C ILE A 27 6.33 9.76 -30.80
N VAL A 28 6.77 10.03 -29.58
CA VAL A 28 7.92 10.92 -29.31
C VAL A 28 9.20 10.12 -29.58
N ASP A 29 9.79 10.27 -30.78
CA ASP A 29 11.10 9.71 -31.16
C ASP A 29 12.19 10.76 -30.89
N ASN A 30 13.01 10.55 -29.84
CA ASN A 30 14.05 11.50 -29.43
C ASN A 30 15.47 11.12 -29.93
N GLY A 31 15.59 10.35 -31.03
CA GLY A 31 16.87 9.89 -31.57
C GLY A 31 17.00 10.06 -33.08
N THR A 32 18.23 10.29 -33.56
CA THR A 32 18.50 10.35 -35.00
C THR A 32 18.26 8.97 -35.62
N GLN A 33 17.30 8.88 -36.55
CA GLN A 33 16.91 7.68 -37.30
C GLN A 33 18.10 6.82 -37.78
N PRO A 34 18.13 5.51 -37.49
CA PRO A 34 18.86 4.54 -38.28
C PRO A 34 17.94 3.89 -39.33
N THR A 35 18.35 4.04 -40.59
CA THR A 35 18.12 3.18 -41.77
C THR A 35 16.94 2.20 -41.70
N THR A 36 15.82 2.53 -42.37
CA THR A 36 14.73 1.61 -42.79
C THR A 36 14.65 0.33 -41.94
N GLY A 37 14.31 0.52 -40.66
CA GLY A 37 14.34 -0.54 -39.67
C GLY A 37 13.27 -1.59 -39.94
N GLU A 38 13.72 -2.80 -40.17
CA GLU A 38 12.93 -4.03 -40.15
C GLU A 38 11.97 -4.04 -38.94
N LYS A 39 10.65 -3.92 -39.17
CA LYS A 39 9.59 -3.92 -38.15
C LYS A 39 9.25 -5.31 -37.60
N ALA A 40 9.02 -5.39 -36.30
CA ALA A 40 8.44 -6.56 -35.64
C ALA A 40 7.07 -6.19 -35.05
N SER A 41 6.35 -7.19 -34.57
CA SER A 41 5.13 -6.99 -33.79
C SER A 41 5.31 -7.53 -32.39
N MET A 42 4.70 -6.89 -31.40
CA MET A 42 4.80 -7.28 -30.00
C MET A 42 3.43 -7.43 -29.37
N LYS A 43 3.33 -8.40 -28.45
CA LYS A 43 2.26 -8.53 -27.48
C LYS A 43 2.88 -8.68 -26.09
N ILE A 44 2.40 -7.94 -25.08
CA ILE A 44 2.82 -8.15 -23.69
C ILE A 44 1.82 -9.08 -23.02
N ASN A 45 2.29 -10.17 -22.42
CA ASN A 45 1.48 -11.05 -21.59
C ASN A 45 1.69 -10.70 -20.12
N PHE A 46 0.61 -10.33 -19.42
CA PHE A 46 0.67 -9.94 -18.03
C PHE A 46 0.41 -11.10 -17.09
N THR A 47 1.17 -11.10 -15.99
CA THR A 47 0.79 -11.78 -14.75
C THR A 47 0.65 -10.75 -13.65
N PHE A 48 -0.50 -10.75 -12.99
CA PHE A 48 -0.86 -9.77 -11.97
C PHE A 48 -0.55 -10.29 -10.56
N ALA A 49 0.68 -10.77 -10.35
CA ALA A 49 1.25 -11.07 -9.04
C ALA A 49 2.73 -11.41 -9.15
N ASP A 50 3.54 -10.93 -8.20
CA ASP A 50 4.86 -11.53 -7.89
C ASP A 50 4.58 -12.80 -7.05
N SER A 51 4.31 -13.93 -7.71
CA SER A 51 4.48 -15.23 -7.05
C SER A 51 5.98 -15.43 -6.91
N GLY A 52 6.56 -14.86 -5.84
CA GLY A 52 7.99 -14.90 -5.60
C GLY A 52 8.51 -16.31 -5.90
N THR A 53 9.45 -16.41 -6.84
CA THR A 53 10.05 -17.67 -7.34
C THR A 53 10.84 -18.44 -6.29
N GLY A 54 10.67 -18.13 -5.00
CA GLY A 54 11.18 -18.89 -3.88
C GLY A 54 10.08 -19.75 -3.28
N THR A 55 10.25 -21.05 -3.39
CA THR A 55 9.63 -22.09 -2.54
C THR A 55 9.53 -21.63 -1.09
N ARG A 56 8.44 -20.99 -0.71
CA ARG A 56 8.10 -20.69 0.68
C ARG A 56 6.71 -21.25 0.90
N THR A 57 6.70 -22.46 1.44
CA THR A 57 5.61 -23.03 2.21
C THR A 57 5.20 -22.02 3.30
N VAL A 58 4.27 -21.12 2.99
CA VAL A 58 3.56 -20.34 4.00
C VAL A 58 2.45 -21.24 4.51
N THR A 59 2.59 -21.65 5.77
CA THR A 59 1.58 -22.49 6.43
C THR A 59 0.40 -21.59 6.83
N ALA A 60 -0.78 -21.91 6.27
CA ALA A 60 -2.12 -21.47 6.66
C ALA A 60 -2.48 -19.97 6.51
N GLY A 61 -3.05 -19.63 5.35
CA GLY A 61 -3.77 -18.38 5.07
C GLY A 61 -3.84 -18.18 3.56
N GLY A 62 -5.02 -18.34 2.95
CA GLY A 62 -5.18 -18.43 1.49
C GLY A 62 -4.68 -17.20 0.73
N THR A 63 -4.36 -17.38 -0.56
CA THR A 63 -4.18 -16.25 -1.49
C THR A 63 -5.54 -15.58 -1.66
N ASP A 64 -5.71 -14.36 -1.14
CA ASP A 64 -6.90 -13.57 -1.42
C ASP A 64 -6.71 -12.89 -2.78
N ALA A 65 -7.63 -13.18 -3.69
CA ALA A 65 -7.62 -12.57 -5.01
C ALA A 65 -8.01 -11.11 -4.83
N GLY A 66 -7.05 -10.18 -5.01
CA GLY A 66 -7.40 -8.79 -5.27
C GLY A 66 -8.56 -8.76 -6.27
N GLU A 67 -9.61 -8.00 -5.97
CA GLU A 67 -10.86 -8.13 -6.71
C GLU A 67 -10.63 -7.75 -8.20
N GLU A 68 -11.34 -8.41 -9.13
CA GLU A 68 -11.27 -8.13 -10.59
C GLU A 68 -11.51 -6.64 -10.93
N PHE A 69 -12.04 -5.87 -9.97
CA PHE A 69 -12.21 -4.42 -10.09
C PHE A 69 -10.87 -3.68 -10.24
N GLU A 70 -9.79 -4.10 -9.56
CA GLU A 70 -8.55 -3.31 -9.38
C GLU A 70 -7.77 -3.00 -10.68
N TRP A 71 -8.07 -3.68 -11.79
CA TRP A 71 -7.51 -3.46 -13.12
C TRP A 71 -8.57 -3.50 -14.25
N LYS A 72 -9.86 -3.43 -13.90
CA LYS A 72 -10.96 -3.65 -14.85
C LYS A 72 -10.97 -2.67 -16.03
N ALA A 73 -10.44 -1.45 -15.84
CA ALA A 73 -10.30 -0.42 -16.87
C ALA A 73 -8.83 -0.18 -17.23
N ALA A 74 -8.03 -1.25 -17.34
CA ALA A 74 -6.59 -1.16 -17.57
C ALA A 74 -6.21 -0.37 -18.83
N ASP A 75 -5.52 0.76 -18.61
CA ASP A 75 -4.81 1.52 -19.64
C ASP A 75 -3.31 1.27 -19.51
N ILE A 76 -2.70 0.75 -20.58
CA ILE A 76 -1.32 0.25 -20.54
C ILE A 76 -0.42 1.20 -21.33
N THR A 77 0.70 1.57 -20.71
CA THR A 77 1.81 2.27 -21.36
C THR A 77 3.07 1.42 -21.25
N VAL A 78 3.75 1.23 -22.38
CA VAL A 78 4.99 0.45 -22.48
C VAL A 78 6.13 1.37 -22.89
N VAL A 79 7.25 1.26 -22.18
CA VAL A 79 8.51 1.92 -22.54
C VAL A 79 9.51 0.87 -23.01
N LEU A 80 10.08 1.08 -24.20
CA LEU A 80 11.13 0.24 -24.77
C LEU A 80 12.43 1.02 -24.81
N ASN A 81 13.46 0.53 -24.11
CA ASN A 81 14.83 1.02 -24.21
C ASN A 81 15.62 0.02 -25.07
N TYR A 82 16.06 0.46 -26.24
CA TYR A 82 16.85 -0.37 -27.16
C TYR A 82 18.34 -0.18 -26.92
N ASP A 83 19.08 -1.29 -26.90
CA ASP A 83 20.54 -1.34 -26.69
C ASP A 83 21.32 -0.52 -27.74
N ARG A 84 20.74 -0.36 -28.94
CA ARG A 84 21.38 0.29 -30.08
C ARG A 84 20.94 1.74 -30.20
N GLY A 85 21.80 2.65 -29.72
CA GLY A 85 21.71 4.09 -30.01
C GLY A 85 20.87 4.92 -29.04
N ASP A 86 20.80 4.52 -27.77
CA ASP A 86 20.05 5.20 -26.69
C ASP A 86 18.59 5.51 -27.08
N LYS A 87 18.00 4.65 -27.93
CA LYS A 87 16.66 4.86 -28.45
C LYS A 87 15.64 4.41 -27.41
N ARG A 88 14.78 5.34 -27.00
CA ARG A 88 13.59 5.07 -26.18
C ARG A 88 12.32 5.30 -26.99
N ILE A 89 11.38 4.36 -26.91
CA ILE A 89 10.03 4.49 -27.47
C ILE A 89 9.02 4.34 -26.34
N VAL A 90 7.99 5.18 -26.33
CA VAL A 90 6.85 5.08 -25.41
C VAL A 90 5.58 4.82 -26.21
N THR A 91 4.97 3.66 -26.00
CA THR A 91 3.69 3.26 -26.61
C THR A 91 2.60 3.38 -25.56
N LYS A 92 1.58 4.19 -25.83
CA LYS A 92 0.51 4.56 -24.87
C LYS A 92 -0.83 3.96 -25.29
N ASN A 93 -1.82 4.07 -24.41
CA ASN A 93 -3.23 3.76 -24.66
C ASN A 93 -3.50 2.31 -25.10
N LEU A 94 -2.58 1.40 -24.79
CA LEU A 94 -2.77 -0.03 -25.03
C LEU A 94 -3.88 -0.55 -24.11
N LYS A 95 -4.72 -1.45 -24.60
CA LYS A 95 -5.85 -2.02 -23.89
C LYS A 95 -5.56 -3.44 -23.44
N LEU A 96 -6.05 -3.79 -22.26
CA LEU A 96 -5.96 -5.15 -21.76
C LEU A 96 -7.01 -6.03 -22.46
N GLU A 97 -6.55 -6.98 -23.25
CA GLU A 97 -7.33 -8.06 -23.84
C GLU A 97 -7.34 -9.27 -22.89
N LYS A 98 -8.53 -9.85 -22.70
CA LYS A 98 -8.74 -11.09 -21.94
C LYS A 98 -9.06 -12.21 -22.92
N GLU A 99 -8.17 -13.18 -23.02
CA GLU A 99 -8.45 -14.44 -23.72
C GLU A 99 -9.16 -15.40 -22.74
N PRO A 100 -10.36 -15.91 -23.09
CA PRO A 100 -11.11 -16.77 -22.21
C PRO A 100 -10.36 -18.08 -21.90
N ALA A 101 -10.51 -18.55 -20.67
CA ALA A 101 -10.06 -19.86 -20.25
C ALA A 101 -10.84 -20.94 -21.01
N ASP A 102 -10.21 -21.66 -21.94
CA ASP A 102 -10.79 -22.81 -22.63
C ASP A 102 -10.08 -24.11 -22.24
N ASN A 103 -10.86 -25.19 -22.04
CA ASN A 103 -10.38 -26.56 -21.81
C ASN A 103 -9.27 -26.70 -20.75
N GLY A 104 -9.46 -26.10 -19.58
CA GLY A 104 -8.53 -26.25 -18.44
C GLY A 104 -7.29 -25.35 -18.48
N LYS A 105 -7.24 -24.37 -19.39
CA LYS A 105 -6.20 -23.32 -19.40
C LYS A 105 -6.60 -22.13 -18.53
N VAL A 106 -5.62 -21.47 -17.91
CA VAL A 106 -5.81 -20.21 -17.18
C VAL A 106 -6.09 -19.07 -18.18
N ALA A 107 -6.97 -18.13 -17.83
CA ALA A 107 -7.33 -17.00 -18.69
C ALA A 107 -6.13 -16.08 -18.91
N GLN A 108 -5.76 -15.79 -20.15
CA GLN A 108 -4.57 -14.98 -20.45
C GLN A 108 -4.93 -13.51 -20.60
N TYR A 109 -4.03 -12.66 -20.13
CA TYR A 109 -4.18 -11.21 -20.17
C TYR A 109 -3.03 -10.61 -20.92
N SER A 110 -3.34 -9.76 -21.88
CA SER A 110 -2.32 -9.23 -22.77
C SER A 110 -2.72 -7.90 -23.36
N THR A 111 -1.76 -7.12 -23.84
CA THR A 111 -2.09 -5.99 -24.73
C THR A 111 -2.66 -6.50 -26.05
N GLU A 112 -3.32 -5.63 -26.81
CA GLU A 112 -3.39 -5.76 -28.26
C GLU A 112 -1.97 -5.85 -28.87
N GLN A 113 -1.88 -6.36 -30.10
CA GLN A 113 -0.62 -6.37 -30.84
C GLN A 113 -0.25 -4.95 -31.30
N PHE A 114 1.00 -4.53 -31.07
CA PHE A 114 1.52 -3.24 -31.53
C PHE A 114 2.85 -3.39 -32.28
N GLU A 115 3.14 -2.44 -33.17
CA GLU A 115 4.37 -2.44 -33.97
C GLU A 115 5.55 -1.96 -33.14
N VAL A 116 6.71 -2.61 -33.32
CA VAL A 116 7.99 -2.25 -32.69
C VAL A 116 9.12 -2.35 -33.72
N ASP A 117 10.28 -1.79 -33.40
CA ASP A 117 11.47 -1.99 -34.23
C ASP A 117 12.08 -3.35 -33.92
N GLY A 118 12.52 -4.08 -34.94
CA GLY A 118 13.28 -5.31 -34.74
C GLY A 118 14.61 -5.02 -34.06
N SER A 119 14.96 -5.82 -33.05
CA SER A 119 16.20 -5.72 -32.31
C SER A 119 16.83 -7.08 -32.06
N ALA A 120 18.05 -7.26 -32.57
CA ALA A 120 18.85 -8.47 -32.37
C ALA A 120 19.69 -8.42 -31.07
N GLY A 121 20.05 -7.23 -30.60
CA GLY A 121 20.71 -7.02 -29.32
C GLY A 121 19.72 -6.34 -28.41
N GLY A 122 19.23 -7.08 -27.39
CA GLY A 122 18.39 -6.68 -26.25
C GLY A 122 17.39 -5.51 -26.40
N THR A 123 16.32 -5.59 -25.63
CA THR A 123 15.41 -4.46 -25.43
C THR A 123 14.88 -4.59 -24.02
N ASP A 124 15.10 -3.55 -23.23
CA ASP A 124 14.53 -3.46 -21.89
C ASP A 124 13.13 -2.89 -22.00
N ILE A 125 12.17 -3.62 -21.47
CA ILE A 125 10.75 -3.32 -21.57
C ILE A 125 10.22 -3.04 -20.18
N TYR A 126 9.53 -1.92 -20.05
CA TYR A 126 8.87 -1.48 -18.82
C TYR A 126 7.39 -1.32 -19.11
N ALA A 127 6.56 -1.96 -18.31
CA ALA A 127 5.11 -1.85 -18.43
C ALA A 127 4.54 -1.07 -17.24
N PHE A 128 3.64 -0.15 -17.56
CA PHE A 128 2.88 0.64 -16.61
C PHE A 128 1.41 0.41 -16.89
N VAL A 129 0.68 -0.16 -15.93
CA VAL A 129 -0.76 -0.35 -15.98
C VAL A 129 -1.39 0.76 -15.16
N ASN A 130 -2.35 1.47 -15.75
CA ASN A 130 -3.01 2.66 -15.20
C ASN A 130 -2.06 3.78 -14.74
N PRO A 131 -1.03 4.17 -15.53
CA PRO A 131 -0.24 5.34 -15.19
C PRO A 131 -1.09 6.61 -15.32
N SER A 132 -0.84 7.60 -14.45
CA SER A 132 -1.43 8.92 -14.58
C SER A 132 -0.84 9.68 -15.79
N ASP A 133 -1.58 10.65 -16.33
CA ASP A 133 -1.08 11.51 -17.41
C ASP A 133 0.25 12.18 -17.08
N ALA A 134 0.42 12.60 -15.81
CA ALA A 134 1.65 13.20 -15.32
C ALA A 134 2.83 12.20 -15.36
N LEU A 135 2.59 10.94 -14.98
CA LEU A 135 3.60 9.90 -15.08
C LEU A 135 3.93 9.62 -16.56
N ILE A 136 2.93 9.46 -17.43
CA ILE A 136 3.11 9.24 -18.87
C ILE A 136 3.98 10.33 -19.50
N ALA A 137 3.74 11.60 -19.15
CA ALA A 137 4.49 12.74 -19.67
C ALA A 137 6.00 12.69 -19.34
N SER A 138 6.38 11.99 -18.27
CA SER A 138 7.79 11.87 -17.84
C SER A 138 8.56 10.71 -18.51
N LEU A 139 7.86 9.68 -19.00
CA LEU A 139 8.46 8.40 -19.41
C LEU A 139 9.47 8.53 -20.57
N SER A 140 9.29 9.51 -21.46
CA SER A 140 10.13 9.70 -22.63
C SER A 140 11.54 10.21 -22.31
N THR A 141 11.73 10.85 -21.15
CA THR A 141 12.99 11.56 -20.83
C THR A 141 13.56 11.28 -19.44
N ALA A 142 12.74 10.85 -18.48
CA ALA A 142 13.18 10.61 -17.12
C ALA A 142 14.11 9.38 -17.00
N ASP A 143 14.98 9.38 -15.99
CA ASP A 143 15.63 8.14 -15.55
C ASP A 143 14.58 7.25 -14.86
N LEU A 144 14.26 6.12 -15.49
CA LEU A 144 13.24 5.20 -15.00
C LEU A 144 13.65 4.55 -13.68
N ALA A 145 14.96 4.43 -13.39
CA ALA A 145 15.44 3.86 -12.14
C ALA A 145 15.11 4.75 -10.93
N THR A 146 14.94 6.05 -11.14
CA THR A 146 14.65 7.02 -10.09
C THR A 146 13.32 7.76 -10.30
N LEU A 147 12.48 7.29 -11.22
CA LEU A 147 11.23 7.95 -11.54
C LEU A 147 10.22 7.80 -10.40
N ALA A 148 9.73 8.92 -9.87
CA ALA A 148 8.67 8.94 -8.87
C ALA A 148 7.29 8.75 -9.50
N VAL A 149 6.34 8.20 -8.75
CA VAL A 149 4.93 8.11 -9.17
C VAL A 149 4.28 9.49 -9.11
N ASN A 150 4.08 9.98 -7.89
CA ASN A 150 3.57 11.31 -7.59
C ASN A 150 3.72 11.58 -6.09
N LYS A 151 4.39 12.68 -5.76
CA LYS A 151 4.46 13.15 -4.38
C LYS A 151 3.11 13.69 -3.91
N ILE A 152 2.69 13.28 -2.73
CA ILE A 152 1.48 13.72 -2.05
C ILE A 152 1.83 14.87 -1.10
N ALA A 153 1.23 16.04 -1.32
CA ALA A 153 1.58 17.24 -0.56
C ALA A 153 1.06 17.23 0.88
N SER A 154 -0.12 16.65 1.12
CA SER A 154 -0.76 16.63 2.43
C SER A 154 -1.82 15.54 2.53
N LEU A 155 -2.01 15.03 3.74
CA LEU A 155 -3.06 14.07 4.05
C LEU A 155 -4.45 14.74 3.94
N PRO A 156 -5.47 14.08 3.33
CA PRO A 156 -6.85 14.55 3.36
C PRO A 156 -7.47 14.42 4.76
N ALA A 157 -8.79 14.63 4.85
CA ALA A 157 -9.53 14.51 6.12
C ALA A 157 -9.49 13.08 6.69
N THR A 158 -9.38 12.09 5.82
CA THR A 158 -9.30 10.64 6.09
C THR A 158 -7.95 10.08 5.63
N LEU A 159 -7.72 8.78 5.83
CA LEU A 159 -6.45 8.11 5.46
C LEU A 159 -6.41 7.65 3.99
N ASP A 160 -7.34 8.10 3.15
CA ASP A 160 -7.54 7.70 1.75
C ASP A 160 -6.74 8.56 0.74
N TYR A 161 -5.50 8.88 1.09
CA TYR A 161 -4.67 9.84 0.35
C TYR A 161 -4.17 9.37 -1.04
N LEU A 162 -4.44 8.11 -1.40
CA LEU A 162 -4.05 7.51 -2.68
C LEU A 162 -5.22 7.09 -3.56
N THR A 163 -6.48 7.30 -3.15
CA THR A 163 -7.65 6.74 -3.85
C THR A 163 -8.39 7.73 -4.75
N GLY A 164 -7.99 9.00 -4.73
CA GLY A 164 -8.52 10.03 -5.62
C GLY A 164 -8.16 9.78 -7.09
N THR A 165 -8.83 10.51 -7.99
CA THR A 165 -8.60 10.40 -9.44
C THR A 165 -7.16 10.70 -9.82
N GLY A 166 -6.57 9.82 -10.64
CA GLY A 166 -5.19 9.90 -11.11
C GLY A 166 -4.12 9.52 -10.06
N LEU A 167 -4.54 8.98 -8.91
CA LEU A 167 -3.62 8.53 -7.85
C LEU A 167 -3.42 7.01 -7.91
N ALA A 168 -2.35 6.52 -7.29
CA ALA A 168 -1.85 5.16 -7.44
C ALA A 168 -2.83 4.05 -6.99
N ALA A 169 -3.82 4.38 -6.15
CA ALA A 169 -4.85 3.46 -5.66
C ALA A 169 -6.27 3.93 -6.06
N GLU A 170 -6.40 4.62 -7.19
CA GLU A 170 -7.71 4.98 -7.75
C GLU A 170 -8.56 3.71 -7.95
N SER A 171 -9.82 3.81 -7.53
CA SER A 171 -10.75 2.68 -7.63
C SER A 171 -10.91 2.21 -9.08
N ASN A 172 -10.65 0.93 -9.30
CA ASN A 172 -10.60 0.25 -10.59
C ASN A 172 -9.40 0.54 -11.51
N SER A 173 -8.47 1.38 -11.05
CA SER A 173 -7.35 1.87 -11.86
C SER A 173 -6.05 1.92 -11.04
N PHE A 174 -5.73 0.83 -10.32
CA PHE A 174 -4.50 0.77 -9.55
C PHE A 174 -3.29 0.86 -10.47
N LEU A 175 -2.32 1.70 -10.09
CA LEU A 175 -1.04 1.75 -10.78
C LEU A 175 -0.24 0.48 -10.47
N MET A 176 0.13 -0.24 -11.51
CA MET A 176 1.00 -1.41 -11.43
C MET A 176 2.16 -1.28 -12.40
N THR A 177 3.33 -1.79 -12.01
CA THR A 177 4.52 -1.73 -12.84
C THR A 177 5.27 -3.05 -12.86
N GLY A 178 5.98 -3.29 -13.97
CA GLY A 178 6.75 -4.51 -14.20
C GLY A 178 7.79 -4.30 -15.29
N THR A 179 8.79 -5.19 -15.34
CA THR A 179 9.88 -5.10 -16.30
C THR A 179 10.21 -6.46 -16.92
N ALA A 180 10.71 -6.44 -18.16
CA ALA A 180 11.36 -7.56 -18.82
C ALA A 180 12.61 -7.04 -19.53
N MET A 181 13.77 -7.52 -19.09
CA MET A 181 15.06 -7.00 -19.54
C MET A 181 15.64 -7.84 -20.68
N ASN A 182 16.45 -7.24 -21.54
CA ASN A 182 17.23 -7.90 -22.59
C ASN A 182 16.38 -8.78 -23.55
N GLN A 183 15.18 -8.32 -23.92
CA GLN A 183 14.29 -9.05 -24.81
C GLN A 183 14.73 -8.95 -26.27
N LYS A 184 14.66 -10.06 -27.01
CA LYS A 184 14.97 -10.07 -28.45
C LYS A 184 13.70 -9.84 -29.25
N LEU A 185 13.73 -8.87 -30.16
CA LEU A 185 12.59 -8.52 -31.02
C LEU A 185 12.88 -8.97 -32.46
N THR A 186 12.45 -10.18 -32.82
CA THR A 186 12.74 -10.75 -34.14
C THR A 186 11.90 -10.08 -35.23
N TYR A 187 12.55 -9.68 -36.32
CA TYR A 187 11.89 -9.10 -37.49
C TYR A 187 10.81 -10.02 -38.09
N GLY A 188 9.67 -9.44 -38.48
CA GLY A 188 8.59 -10.16 -39.16
C GLY A 188 7.83 -11.17 -38.29
N GLU A 189 8.18 -11.29 -37.01
CA GLU A 189 7.51 -12.15 -36.04
C GLU A 189 6.64 -11.34 -35.08
N VAL A 190 5.64 -12.03 -34.51
CA VAL A 190 4.93 -11.55 -33.33
C VAL A 190 5.66 -12.08 -32.10
N VAL A 191 6.31 -11.18 -31.37
CA VAL A 191 7.04 -11.50 -30.15
C VAL A 191 6.11 -11.33 -28.96
N THR A 192 5.95 -12.38 -28.18
CA THR A 192 5.19 -12.35 -26.93
C THR A 192 6.15 -12.23 -25.75
N VAL A 193 6.01 -11.18 -24.95
CA VAL A 193 6.87 -10.92 -23.80
C VAL A 193 6.06 -11.09 -22.51
N PRO A 194 6.41 -12.05 -21.63
CA PRO A 194 5.80 -12.16 -20.32
C PRO A 194 6.34 -11.06 -19.39
N ILE A 195 5.44 -10.32 -18.74
CA ILE A 195 5.78 -9.34 -17.70
C ILE A 195 4.90 -9.58 -16.48
N THR A 196 5.55 -9.78 -15.34
CA THR A 196 4.89 -9.72 -14.05
C THR A 196 4.78 -8.27 -13.61
N VAL A 197 3.56 -7.82 -13.30
CA VAL A 197 3.30 -6.49 -12.76
C VAL A 197 2.85 -6.57 -11.31
N SER A 198 3.21 -5.56 -10.53
CA SER A 198 2.85 -5.43 -9.11
C SER A 198 2.33 -4.04 -8.82
N ARG A 199 1.36 -3.91 -7.92
CA ARG A 199 0.89 -2.61 -7.43
C ARG A 199 2.04 -1.82 -6.83
N VAL A 200 2.06 -0.52 -7.05
CA VAL A 200 3.05 0.38 -6.42
C VAL A 200 2.70 0.73 -4.97
N VAL A 201 1.51 0.32 -4.51
CA VAL A 201 0.98 0.56 -3.16
C VAL A 201 0.87 -0.74 -2.36
N ALA A 202 0.84 -0.62 -1.04
CA ALA A 202 0.43 -1.66 -0.10
C ALA A 202 -0.99 -1.39 0.41
N LYS A 203 -1.65 -2.44 0.94
CA LYS A 203 -2.97 -2.36 1.58
C LYS A 203 -2.83 -2.61 3.07
N LEU A 204 -3.26 -1.68 3.90
CA LEU A 204 -3.41 -1.82 5.35
C LEU A 204 -4.89 -2.02 5.66
N ASP A 205 -5.21 -3.12 6.32
CA ASP A 205 -6.58 -3.51 6.62
C ASP A 205 -6.69 -3.92 8.08
N GLU A 206 -7.45 -3.14 8.83
CA GLU A 206 -7.67 -3.35 10.25
C GLU A 206 -8.92 -4.20 10.44
N MET A 207 -8.70 -5.41 10.95
CA MET A 207 -9.67 -6.50 11.03
C MET A 207 -10.08 -6.80 12.47
N THR A 208 -9.82 -5.89 13.42
CA THR A 208 -10.21 -6.12 14.81
C THR A 208 -11.72 -6.15 14.93
N GLU A 209 -12.25 -7.16 15.62
CA GLU A 209 -13.67 -7.27 15.90
C GLU A 209 -14.15 -6.09 16.75
N ALA A 210 -14.83 -5.12 16.12
CA ALA A 210 -15.25 -3.87 16.76
C ALA A 210 -16.19 -4.04 17.96
N THR A 211 -16.85 -5.19 18.11
CA THR A 211 -17.76 -5.50 19.23
C THR A 211 -17.09 -6.24 20.37
N LYS A 212 -15.86 -6.73 20.17
CA LYS A 212 -15.15 -7.55 21.15
C LYS A 212 -14.53 -6.67 22.24
N ALA A 213 -14.92 -6.95 23.48
CA ALA A 213 -14.28 -6.39 24.66
C ALA A 213 -13.13 -7.31 25.10
N TYR A 214 -11.91 -6.78 25.10
CA TYR A 214 -10.70 -7.48 25.47
C TYR A 214 -10.43 -7.30 26.97
N PRO A 215 -10.27 -8.40 27.73
CA PRO A 215 -9.79 -8.29 29.11
C PRO A 215 -8.32 -7.84 29.11
N ILE A 216 -7.94 -7.14 30.17
CA ILE A 216 -6.54 -6.80 30.43
C ILE A 216 -5.80 -8.05 30.96
N SER A 217 -4.57 -8.28 30.51
CA SER A 217 -3.73 -9.41 30.96
C SER A 217 -3.59 -9.50 32.48
N GLU A 218 -3.52 -10.73 32.99
CA GLU A 218 -3.20 -11.04 34.39
C GLU A 218 -1.89 -10.42 34.89
N THR A 219 -0.97 -10.11 33.96
CA THR A 219 0.33 -9.51 34.26
C THR A 219 0.31 -7.98 34.33
N SER A 220 -0.84 -7.34 34.15
CA SER A 220 -1.00 -5.88 34.26
C SER A 220 -0.66 -5.39 35.67
N GLU A 221 -0.19 -4.15 35.77
CA GLU A 221 0.06 -3.48 37.05
C GLU A 221 -1.25 -2.97 37.71
N LEU A 222 -2.38 -3.01 37.01
CA LEU A 222 -3.69 -2.59 37.53
C LEU A 222 -4.24 -3.58 38.55
N THR A 223 -4.51 -3.08 39.75
CA THR A 223 -5.05 -3.85 40.87
C THR A 223 -6.48 -4.31 40.62
N ASN A 224 -7.27 -3.52 39.89
CA ASN A 224 -8.67 -3.79 39.56
C ASN A 224 -8.86 -4.14 38.07
N LYS A 225 -7.86 -4.77 37.44
CA LYS A 225 -7.89 -5.19 36.03
C LYS A 225 -9.13 -6.03 35.66
N ASP A 226 -9.65 -6.84 36.58
CA ASP A 226 -10.80 -7.73 36.33
C ASP A 226 -12.10 -6.98 36.09
N ALA A 227 -12.20 -5.75 36.60
CA ALA A 227 -13.32 -4.86 36.36
C ALA A 227 -13.20 -4.12 35.02
N ILE A 228 -12.08 -4.25 34.29
CA ILE A 228 -11.77 -3.40 33.14
C ILE A 228 -11.62 -4.25 31.89
N THR A 229 -12.36 -3.88 30.86
CA THR A 229 -12.19 -4.41 29.49
C THR A 229 -12.09 -3.26 28.52
N ILE A 230 -11.49 -3.52 27.36
CA ILE A 230 -11.22 -2.50 26.34
C ILE A 230 -11.82 -2.96 25.02
N LYS A 231 -12.58 -2.09 24.36
CA LYS A 231 -13.08 -2.32 23.00
C LYS A 231 -12.34 -1.39 22.05
N ILE A 232 -11.74 -1.94 21.00
CA ILE A 232 -11.06 -1.13 19.98
C ILE A 232 -12.13 -0.56 19.05
N THR A 233 -12.19 0.76 18.94
CA THR A 233 -13.27 1.45 18.21
C THR A 233 -12.79 2.14 16.95
N GLU A 234 -11.53 2.59 16.94
CA GLU A 234 -10.94 3.35 15.86
C GLU A 234 -9.46 3.02 15.72
N HIS A 235 -8.93 3.25 14.53
CA HIS A 235 -7.52 3.11 14.24
C HIS A 235 -6.99 4.27 13.39
N SER A 236 -5.67 4.41 13.35
CA SER A 236 -4.95 5.35 12.48
C SER A 236 -3.57 4.80 12.11
N TYR A 237 -2.87 5.47 11.20
CA TYR A 237 -1.52 5.12 10.78
C TYR A 237 -0.61 6.34 10.77
N SER A 238 0.57 6.25 11.38
CA SER A 238 1.59 7.30 11.30
C SER A 238 2.69 6.93 10.33
N ASN A 239 3.48 7.93 9.92
CA ASN A 239 4.61 7.76 9.01
C ASN A 239 4.20 7.07 7.70
N LEU A 240 3.16 7.60 7.07
CA LEU A 240 2.77 7.20 5.73
C LEU A 240 3.68 7.92 4.73
N SER A 241 4.37 7.18 3.87
CA SER A 241 5.27 7.75 2.88
C SER A 241 4.53 8.68 1.92
N ASP A 242 5.11 9.85 1.63
CA ASP A 242 4.54 10.85 0.74
C ASP A 242 4.82 10.59 -0.74
N ASP A 243 5.70 9.65 -1.07
CA ASP A 243 6.13 9.36 -2.44
C ASP A 243 6.64 7.91 -2.58
N SER A 244 6.79 7.44 -3.82
CA SER A 244 7.34 6.11 -4.15
C SER A 244 7.91 6.08 -5.57
N TYR A 245 8.88 5.21 -5.81
CA TYR A 245 9.38 4.93 -7.15
C TYR A 245 8.30 4.22 -7.98
N ALA A 246 8.16 4.62 -9.24
CA ALA A 246 7.24 3.95 -10.15
C ALA A 246 7.64 2.48 -10.35
N LEU A 247 8.94 2.20 -10.51
CA LEU A 247 9.47 0.84 -10.55
C LEU A 247 9.91 0.37 -9.16
N LYS A 248 9.97 -0.95 -8.96
CA LYS A 248 10.46 -1.56 -7.71
C LYS A 248 11.89 -1.12 -7.43
N ALA A 249 12.12 -0.56 -6.25
CA ALA A 249 13.43 -0.14 -5.75
C ALA A 249 13.78 -0.87 -4.44
N SER A 250 15.03 -0.76 -4.00
CA SER A 250 15.49 -1.30 -2.71
C SER A 250 15.37 -0.30 -1.55
N THR A 251 14.94 0.93 -1.84
CA THR A 251 14.80 2.04 -0.89
C THR A 251 13.58 2.89 -1.24
N SER A 252 13.03 3.62 -0.27
CA SER A 252 11.91 4.55 -0.48
C SER A 252 12.41 5.89 -1.04
N ILE A 253 11.58 6.59 -1.81
CA ILE A 253 11.82 8.00 -2.20
C ILE A 253 11.62 8.95 -1.01
N THR A 254 10.83 8.53 -0.02
CA THR A 254 10.19 9.35 1.02
C THR A 254 11.00 10.58 1.41
N SER A 255 10.46 11.74 1.03
CA SER A 255 11.07 13.04 1.36
C SER A 255 10.51 13.61 2.67
N SER A 256 9.30 13.21 3.03
CA SER A 256 8.64 13.51 4.30
C SER A 256 7.55 12.48 4.60
N TYR A 257 7.06 12.48 5.84
CA TYR A 257 5.97 11.61 6.24
C TYR A 257 4.65 12.37 6.31
N LEU A 258 3.62 11.80 5.70
CA LEU A 258 2.24 12.17 5.98
C LEU A 258 1.90 11.65 7.38
N GLN A 259 1.31 12.53 8.20
CA GLN A 259 0.99 12.25 9.60
C GLN A 259 2.20 11.66 10.36
N PRO A 260 3.27 12.46 10.52
CA PRO A 260 4.45 12.02 11.27
C PRO A 260 4.08 11.73 12.73
N TYR A 261 4.94 11.01 13.42
CA TYR A 261 4.80 10.86 14.87
C TYR A 261 4.70 12.20 15.59
N ILE A 262 3.95 12.18 16.69
CA ILE A 262 3.93 13.30 17.62
C ILE A 262 5.25 13.31 18.39
N ALA A 263 6.09 14.32 18.17
CA ALA A 263 7.35 14.46 18.91
C ALA A 263 7.14 14.44 20.44
N GLN A 264 8.09 13.90 21.20
CA GLN A 264 7.98 13.74 22.66
C GLN A 264 7.65 15.03 23.42
N ASN A 265 8.23 16.14 22.97
CA ASN A 265 8.03 17.47 23.53
C ASN A 265 6.73 18.16 23.10
N ASN A 266 5.97 17.59 22.17
CA ASN A 266 4.70 18.14 21.71
C ASN A 266 3.52 17.63 22.53
N THR A 267 2.44 18.41 22.56
CA THR A 267 1.17 17.97 23.13
C THR A 267 0.50 16.98 22.19
N ALA A 268 0.10 15.82 22.72
CA ALA A 268 -0.75 14.86 22.02
C ALA A 268 -2.19 15.05 22.50
N SER A 269 -3.14 15.01 21.57
CA SER A 269 -4.57 15.00 21.82
C SER A 269 -5.26 14.08 20.81
N TYR A 270 -6.54 13.78 21.03
CA TYR A 270 -7.33 13.00 20.07
C TYR A 270 -7.18 13.54 18.62
N ASP A 271 -7.17 14.85 18.40
CA ASP A 271 -7.07 15.43 17.06
C ASP A 271 -5.66 15.34 16.42
N SER A 272 -4.67 14.79 17.13
CA SER A 272 -3.30 14.63 16.61
C SER A 272 -3.18 13.59 15.49
N TYR A 273 -4.13 12.65 15.40
CA TYR A 273 -4.19 11.65 14.33
C TYR A 273 -5.57 11.65 13.66
N LYS A 274 -5.63 11.23 12.39
CA LYS A 274 -6.88 10.99 11.65
C LYS A 274 -7.40 9.59 11.98
N TRP A 275 -8.40 9.53 12.84
CA TRP A 275 -9.03 8.27 13.25
C TRP A 275 -10.10 7.83 12.27
N ILE A 276 -10.10 6.54 11.93
CA ILE A 276 -11.14 5.89 11.14
C ILE A 276 -11.71 4.69 11.91
N ALA A 277 -13.02 4.49 11.80
CA ALA A 277 -13.72 3.39 12.49
C ALA A 277 -13.62 2.06 11.73
N ALA A 278 -13.54 2.12 10.40
CA ALA A 278 -13.47 0.96 9.52
C ALA A 278 -12.94 1.38 8.15
N GLY A 279 -12.53 0.38 7.36
CA GLY A 279 -12.07 0.57 5.99
C GLY A 279 -10.56 0.46 5.85
N ASN A 280 -10.13 0.35 4.59
CA ASN A 280 -8.76 0.05 4.25
C ASN A 280 -8.00 1.35 3.98
N THR A 281 -6.71 1.35 4.27
CA THR A 281 -5.78 2.42 3.88
C THR A 281 -4.79 1.87 2.87
N TYR A 282 -4.66 2.52 1.72
CA TYR A 282 -3.57 2.24 0.79
C TYR A 282 -2.40 3.18 1.07
N CYS A 283 -1.18 2.65 1.03
CA CYS A 283 0.00 3.44 1.30
C CYS A 283 1.17 3.10 0.39
N TYR A 284 2.08 4.06 0.23
CA TYR A 284 3.37 3.82 -0.39
C TYR A 284 4.29 3.02 0.54
N GLU A 285 5.30 2.39 -0.06
CA GLU A 285 6.31 1.63 0.66
C GLU A 285 7.11 2.50 1.65
N ASN A 286 7.46 1.92 2.78
CA ASN A 286 8.30 2.54 3.80
C ASN A 286 9.32 1.49 4.26
N PHE A 287 10.56 1.62 3.80
CA PHE A 287 11.67 0.77 4.23
C PHE A 287 12.37 1.42 5.40
N GLY A 288 12.20 0.89 6.62
CA GLY A 288 13.02 1.36 7.72
C GLY A 288 12.51 1.02 9.11
N ASN A 289 13.40 0.45 9.92
CA ASN A 289 13.18 0.26 11.35
C ASN A 289 13.34 1.55 12.16
N GLU A 290 13.93 2.61 11.59
CA GLU A 290 14.18 3.88 12.31
C GLU A 290 12.91 4.74 12.42
N THR A 291 12.10 4.79 11.35
CA THR A 291 10.87 5.59 11.29
C THR A 291 9.71 4.79 10.66
N PRO A 292 9.39 3.59 11.18
CA PRO A 292 8.46 2.67 10.56
C PRO A 292 7.06 3.27 10.45
N THR A 293 6.23 2.76 9.55
CA THR A 293 4.79 2.98 9.63
C THR A 293 4.23 2.22 10.82
N ARG A 294 3.44 2.89 11.66
CA ARG A 294 2.81 2.29 12.85
C ARG A 294 1.32 2.42 12.80
N VAL A 295 0.64 1.42 13.38
CA VAL A 295 -0.80 1.49 13.64
C VAL A 295 -1.03 2.08 15.03
N HIS A 296 -2.02 2.94 15.14
CA HIS A 296 -2.51 3.54 16.37
C HIS A 296 -3.95 3.11 16.60
N TYR A 297 -4.34 2.93 17.85
CA TYR A 297 -5.70 2.52 18.22
C TYR A 297 -6.30 3.41 19.28
N VAL A 298 -7.61 3.61 19.18
CA VAL A 298 -8.45 4.12 20.27
C VAL A 298 -9.19 2.95 20.90
N GLY A 299 -9.01 2.78 22.21
CA GLY A 299 -9.76 1.84 23.04
C GLY A 299 -10.81 2.57 23.87
N GLU A 300 -12.07 2.19 23.71
CA GLU A 300 -13.14 2.51 24.66
C GLU A 300 -12.99 1.63 25.90
N VAL A 301 -12.94 2.27 27.07
CA VAL A 301 -12.77 1.60 28.36
C VAL A 301 -14.13 1.28 28.96
N LEU A 302 -14.33 0.03 29.35
CA LEU A 302 -15.52 -0.44 30.04
C LEU A 302 -15.17 -0.82 31.48
N PHE A 303 -15.95 -0.33 32.44
CA PHE A 303 -15.92 -0.78 33.84
C PHE A 303 -17.09 -1.71 34.09
N ASP A 304 -16.83 -2.92 34.58
CA ASP A 304 -17.82 -3.94 34.87
C ASP A 304 -18.78 -4.21 33.68
N GLY A 305 -18.25 -4.06 32.46
CA GLY A 305 -18.99 -4.23 31.21
C GLY A 305 -19.73 -2.99 30.70
N GLU A 306 -19.67 -1.86 31.41
CA GLU A 306 -20.29 -0.60 31.01
C GLU A 306 -19.26 0.39 30.46
N ALA A 307 -19.48 0.88 29.24
CA ALA A 307 -18.64 1.89 28.61
C ALA A 307 -18.65 3.20 29.42
N ILE A 308 -17.46 3.73 29.69
CA ILE A 308 -17.30 5.06 30.26
C ILE A 308 -17.27 6.07 29.12
N THR A 309 -18.07 7.14 29.21
CA THR A 309 -18.10 8.22 28.21
C THR A 309 -17.53 9.54 28.73
N THR A 310 -17.14 9.58 30.01
CA THR A 310 -16.57 10.75 30.71
C THR A 310 -15.11 10.51 31.11
N ASP A 311 -14.47 11.52 31.69
CA ASP A 311 -13.12 11.36 32.22
C ASP A 311 -13.06 10.33 33.37
N PHE A 312 -12.08 9.43 33.32
CA PHE A 312 -11.73 8.51 34.40
C PHE A 312 -10.27 8.69 34.80
N TYR A 313 -9.86 8.10 35.93
CA TYR A 313 -8.56 8.42 36.55
C TYR A 313 -7.82 7.17 36.98
N VAL A 314 -6.51 7.13 36.77
CA VAL A 314 -5.64 6.05 37.27
C VAL A 314 -4.67 6.64 38.28
N TRP A 315 -4.68 6.11 39.49
CA TRP A 315 -3.79 6.54 40.56
C TRP A 315 -2.74 5.48 40.84
N ALA A 316 -1.47 5.86 40.70
CA ALA A 316 -0.33 5.03 41.09
C ALA A 316 0.28 5.57 42.39
N ARG A 317 0.40 4.69 43.39
CA ARG A 317 0.95 5.03 44.71
C ARG A 317 1.82 3.91 45.24
N PHE A 318 2.57 4.19 46.30
CA PHE A 318 3.32 3.18 47.03
C PHE A 318 2.67 2.92 48.39
N GLU A 319 2.38 1.65 48.66
CA GLU A 319 1.95 1.16 49.96
C GLU A 319 3.12 0.36 50.55
N GLY A 320 3.94 1.04 51.37
CA GLY A 320 5.25 0.53 51.74
C GLY A 320 6.18 0.44 50.51
N ALA A 321 6.71 -0.75 50.24
CA ALA A 321 7.54 -1.01 49.06
C ALA A 321 6.73 -1.44 47.82
N ALA A 322 5.44 -1.74 47.97
CA ALA A 322 4.60 -2.21 46.89
C ALA A 322 4.01 -1.04 46.10
N LYS A 323 4.12 -1.09 44.77
CA LYS A 323 3.41 -0.16 43.89
C LYS A 323 1.98 -0.66 43.70
N VAL A 324 1.01 0.21 43.96
CA VAL A 324 -0.42 -0.05 43.77
C VAL A 324 -0.94 0.89 42.70
N VAL A 325 -1.54 0.34 41.65
CA VAL A 325 -2.15 1.11 40.55
C VAL A 325 -3.63 0.76 40.49
N THR A 326 -4.51 1.76 40.60
CA THR A 326 -5.96 1.55 40.60
C THR A 326 -6.63 2.53 39.64
N ALA A 327 -7.56 2.03 38.83
CA ALA A 327 -8.39 2.88 37.99
C ALA A 327 -9.73 3.20 38.69
N TYR A 328 -10.15 4.45 38.64
CA TYR A 328 -11.35 5.00 39.25
C TYR A 328 -12.25 5.54 38.15
N LYS A 329 -13.50 5.08 38.12
CA LYS A 329 -14.47 5.36 37.05
C LYS A 329 -14.77 6.85 36.84
N ASN A 330 -14.58 7.67 37.87
CA ASN A 330 -14.80 9.11 37.82
C ASN A 330 -14.08 9.84 38.97
N TRP A 331 -14.15 11.18 38.95
CA TRP A 331 -13.52 12.05 39.95
C TRP A 331 -14.01 11.83 41.39
N GLU A 332 -15.31 11.57 41.58
CA GLU A 332 -15.89 11.32 42.91
C GLU A 332 -15.30 10.06 43.54
N THR A 333 -15.18 8.98 42.76
CA THR A 333 -14.58 7.72 43.24
C THR A 333 -13.08 7.85 43.52
N LEU A 334 -12.36 8.67 42.75
CA LEU A 334 -10.95 8.96 43.02
C LEU A 334 -10.80 9.77 44.32
N THR A 335 -11.56 10.85 44.48
CA THR A 335 -11.38 11.77 45.61
C THR A 335 -11.90 11.21 46.94
N ALA A 336 -12.76 10.18 46.88
CA ALA A 336 -13.07 9.34 48.05
C ALA A 336 -11.85 8.54 48.55
N ALA A 337 -10.88 8.24 47.67
CA ALA A 337 -9.67 7.47 47.99
C ALA A 337 -8.44 8.35 48.26
N VAL A 338 -8.37 9.56 47.67
CA VAL A 338 -7.26 10.50 47.84
C VAL A 338 -7.76 11.95 47.85
N SER A 339 -7.34 12.74 48.84
CA SER A 339 -7.73 14.15 48.94
C SER A 339 -6.99 15.00 47.89
N ILE A 340 -7.69 15.39 46.83
CA ILE A 340 -7.18 16.27 45.77
C ILE A 340 -8.13 17.47 45.63
N PRO A 341 -7.62 18.72 45.66
CA PRO A 341 -8.44 19.90 45.42
C PRO A 341 -9.14 19.89 44.05
N GLU A 342 -10.41 20.29 44.00
CA GLU A 342 -11.27 20.24 42.81
C GLU A 342 -10.70 21.07 41.64
N GLU A 343 -10.00 22.16 41.93
CA GLU A 343 -9.37 23.02 40.90
C GLU A 343 -8.33 22.29 40.04
N PHE A 344 -7.80 21.15 40.53
CA PHE A 344 -6.82 20.34 39.79
C PHE A 344 -7.44 19.25 38.93
N LYS A 345 -8.76 19.05 38.98
CA LYS A 345 -9.47 17.97 38.26
C LYS A 345 -9.14 17.88 36.77
N THR A 346 -8.93 19.02 36.12
CA THR A 346 -8.63 19.09 34.68
C THR A 346 -7.18 19.46 34.39
N ASN A 347 -6.33 19.57 35.42
CA ASN A 347 -4.92 19.91 35.30
C ASN A 347 -4.05 18.64 35.27
N ASP A 348 -3.89 18.07 34.07
CA ASP A 348 -3.18 16.80 33.84
C ASP A 348 -1.74 16.82 34.39
N GLN A 349 -1.07 17.97 34.31
CA GLN A 349 0.30 18.11 34.81
C GLN A 349 0.34 18.02 36.34
N VAL A 350 -0.49 18.79 37.04
CA VAL A 350 -0.53 18.78 38.52
C VAL A 350 -0.98 17.42 39.04
N LEU A 351 -2.00 16.81 38.43
CA LEU A 351 -2.45 15.46 38.80
C LEU A 351 -1.30 14.45 38.71
N LYS A 352 -0.51 14.49 37.64
CA LYS A 352 0.60 13.57 37.43
C LYS A 352 1.75 13.84 38.41
N GLU A 353 2.21 15.09 38.51
CA GLU A 353 3.44 15.45 39.23
C GLU A 353 3.24 15.48 40.75
N ALA A 354 2.10 15.99 41.23
CA ALA A 354 1.85 16.14 42.67
C ALA A 354 1.14 14.94 43.28
N TYR A 355 0.32 14.21 42.51
CA TYR A 355 -0.56 13.15 43.05
C TYR A 355 -0.33 11.77 42.43
N GLY A 356 0.48 11.64 41.37
CA GLY A 356 0.65 10.36 40.67
C GLY A 356 -0.62 9.88 39.97
N VAL A 357 -1.51 10.81 39.61
CA VAL A 357 -2.79 10.54 38.94
C VAL A 357 -2.69 10.84 37.45
N LYS A 358 -3.15 9.92 36.61
CA LYS A 358 -3.36 10.13 35.17
C LYS A 358 -4.85 10.24 34.89
N ARG A 359 -5.27 11.29 34.19
CA ARG A 359 -6.64 11.44 33.70
C ARG A 359 -6.74 10.91 32.28
N TYR A 360 -7.74 10.08 32.03
CA TYR A 360 -8.09 9.54 30.72
C TYR A 360 -9.37 10.21 30.26
N LYS A 361 -9.32 10.87 29.11
CA LYS A 361 -10.39 11.75 28.63
C LYS A 361 -11.46 10.93 27.92
N SER A 362 -12.72 11.23 28.17
CA SER A 362 -13.87 10.65 27.45
C SER A 362 -13.89 9.11 27.40
N GLY A 363 -13.42 8.44 28.46
CA GLY A 363 -13.38 6.97 28.52
C GLY A 363 -12.43 6.30 27.53
N ARG A 364 -11.46 7.04 26.97
CA ARG A 364 -10.54 6.55 25.95
C ARG A 364 -9.17 6.22 26.52
N CYS A 365 -8.55 5.20 25.95
CA CYS A 365 -7.12 4.92 26.06
C CYS A 365 -6.53 4.70 24.67
N TYR A 366 -5.21 4.83 24.54
CA TYR A 366 -4.53 4.75 23.24
C TYR A 366 -3.43 3.71 23.24
N TYR A 367 -3.24 3.08 22.07
CA TYR A 367 -2.21 2.08 21.83
C TYR A 367 -1.49 2.37 20.52
N GLU A 368 -0.28 1.85 20.38
CA GLU A 368 0.43 1.78 19.12
C GLU A 368 1.08 0.40 18.95
N ALA A 369 1.34 0.03 17.70
CA ALA A 369 2.14 -1.14 17.38
C ALA A 369 2.88 -0.96 16.03
N GLU A 370 4.03 -1.62 15.92
CA GLU A 370 4.73 -1.76 14.65
C GLU A 370 3.99 -2.71 13.72
N ILE A 371 3.93 -2.34 12.43
CA ILE A 371 3.46 -3.22 11.38
C ILE A 371 4.66 -4.01 10.88
N LEU A 372 4.70 -5.30 11.19
CA LEU A 372 5.82 -6.16 10.84
C LEU A 372 5.57 -6.90 9.53
N HIS A 373 6.53 -6.79 8.62
CA HIS A 373 6.66 -7.68 7.49
C HIS A 373 7.40 -8.95 7.90
N ALA A 374 7.00 -10.10 7.34
CA ALA A 374 7.51 -11.42 7.72
C ALA A 374 9.04 -11.58 7.58
N THR A 375 9.66 -10.87 6.62
CA THR A 375 11.10 -10.94 6.35
C THR A 375 11.84 -9.61 6.41
N GLU A 376 11.12 -8.48 6.46
CA GLU A 376 11.71 -7.13 6.29
C GLU A 376 11.57 -6.26 7.55
N GLY A 377 11.22 -6.86 8.69
CA GLY A 377 11.05 -6.14 9.95
C GLY A 377 9.89 -5.15 9.89
N ALA A 378 10.04 -3.98 10.51
CA ALA A 378 8.99 -2.95 10.56
C ALA A 378 8.94 -2.12 9.25
N SER A 379 8.76 -2.80 8.13
CA SER A 379 8.73 -2.19 6.79
C SER A 379 7.39 -2.42 6.11
N ILE A 380 6.95 -1.44 5.33
CA ILE A 380 5.82 -1.58 4.41
C ILE A 380 6.35 -1.79 3.01
N ILE A 381 6.02 -2.93 2.43
CA ILE A 381 6.41 -3.35 1.08
C ILE A 381 5.21 -3.23 0.15
N ARG A 382 5.38 -2.60 -1.02
CA ARG A 382 4.37 -2.52 -2.08
C ARG A 382 3.82 -3.90 -2.47
N ASN A 383 2.61 -3.94 -3.02
CA ASN A 383 1.91 -5.16 -3.47
C ASN A 383 1.73 -6.23 -2.37
N ASN A 384 1.66 -5.81 -1.11
CA ASN A 384 1.34 -6.67 0.03
C ASN A 384 0.08 -6.19 0.73
N TRP A 385 -0.66 -7.13 1.31
CA TRP A 385 -1.81 -6.86 2.16
C TRP A 385 -1.49 -7.20 3.62
N TYR A 386 -1.45 -6.16 4.44
CA TYR A 386 -1.25 -6.25 5.89
C TYR A 386 -2.61 -6.32 6.56
N LYS A 387 -3.02 -7.54 6.94
CA LYS A 387 -4.21 -7.79 7.77
C LYS A 387 -3.82 -7.66 9.23
N LEU A 388 -4.23 -6.56 9.85
CA LEU A 388 -3.93 -6.22 11.23
C LEU A 388 -5.10 -6.62 12.12
N SER A 389 -4.84 -7.27 13.24
CA SER A 389 -5.87 -7.52 14.24
C SER A 389 -5.29 -7.52 15.64
N VAL A 390 -6.00 -6.91 16.57
CA VAL A 390 -5.68 -6.94 17.99
C VAL A 390 -5.95 -8.33 18.54
N ARG A 391 -4.92 -8.96 19.10
CA ARG A 391 -5.04 -10.30 19.70
C ARG A 391 -5.26 -10.22 21.20
N THR A 392 -4.43 -9.44 21.89
CA THR A 392 -4.43 -9.32 23.35
C THR A 392 -4.03 -7.92 23.78
N ILE A 393 -4.59 -7.46 24.90
CA ILE A 393 -4.23 -6.21 25.57
C ILE A 393 -3.55 -6.56 26.89
N SER A 394 -2.29 -6.15 27.05
CA SER A 394 -1.49 -6.55 28.20
C SER A 394 -1.62 -5.60 29.40
N ASP A 395 -1.99 -4.34 29.15
CA ASP A 395 -2.27 -3.35 30.17
C ASP A 395 -3.22 -2.28 29.62
N LEU A 396 -3.72 -1.40 30.48
CA LEU A 396 -4.43 -0.20 30.03
C LEU A 396 -3.47 0.68 29.21
N GLY A 397 -3.95 1.15 28.05
CA GLY A 397 -3.21 2.05 27.17
C GLY A 397 -2.88 3.42 27.79
N THR A 398 -2.40 4.36 26.97
CA THR A 398 -2.05 5.71 27.44
C THR A 398 -3.27 6.64 27.49
N PRO A 399 -3.24 7.72 28.31
CA PRO A 399 -4.34 8.68 28.40
C PRO A 399 -4.47 9.64 27.21
N ASP A 400 -3.38 9.86 26.49
CA ASP A 400 -3.33 10.63 25.24
C ASP A 400 -2.66 9.76 24.16
N PRO A 401 -2.82 10.07 22.87
CA PRO A 401 -2.19 9.30 21.79
C PRO A 401 -0.68 9.15 21.97
N VAL A 402 -0.16 8.02 21.50
CA VAL A 402 1.24 7.68 21.71
C VAL A 402 2.13 8.60 20.87
N LYS A 403 3.15 9.15 21.53
CA LYS A 403 4.18 10.00 20.94
C LYS A 403 5.31 9.15 20.36
N GLU A 404 6.28 9.77 19.68
CA GLU A 404 7.49 9.13 19.18
C GLU A 404 8.06 8.14 20.21
N PRO A 405 8.22 6.85 19.90
CA PRO A 405 8.54 5.85 20.89
C PRO A 405 9.90 6.09 21.55
N GLU A 406 9.91 6.38 22.86
CA GLU A 406 11.12 6.23 23.68
C GLU A 406 11.22 4.78 24.15
N ASP A 407 11.46 3.83 23.24
CA ASP A 407 11.87 2.46 23.53
C ASP A 407 11.20 1.82 24.77
N LYS A 408 9.85 1.76 24.83
CA LYS A 408 9.12 1.36 26.05
C LYS A 408 7.85 0.56 25.77
N LYS A 409 7.78 -0.59 26.45
CA LYS A 409 6.63 -1.49 26.73
C LYS A 409 5.54 -1.53 25.63
N THR A 410 5.53 -2.62 24.89
CA THR A 410 4.40 -3.02 24.05
C THR A 410 3.20 -3.40 24.93
N TYR A 411 2.12 -2.61 24.87
CA TYR A 411 0.86 -2.89 25.59
C TYR A 411 -0.13 -3.75 24.77
N LEU A 412 0.20 -3.98 23.51
CA LEU A 412 -0.68 -4.55 22.50
C LEU A 412 0.08 -5.56 21.66
N ILE A 413 -0.43 -6.79 21.57
CA ILE A 413 0.06 -7.74 20.57
C ILE A 413 -0.92 -7.73 19.41
N ILE A 414 -0.43 -7.29 18.25
CA ILE A 414 -1.16 -7.41 16.99
C ILE A 414 -0.71 -8.66 16.25
N ASN A 415 -1.63 -9.31 15.54
CA ASN A 415 -1.26 -10.20 14.45
C ASN A 415 -1.18 -9.34 13.18
N ALA A 416 0.00 -9.32 12.55
CA ALA A 416 0.13 -8.85 11.17
C ALA A 416 0.23 -10.09 10.28
N ASN A 417 -0.88 -10.46 9.63
CA ASN A 417 -0.84 -11.47 8.58
C ASN A 417 -0.58 -10.77 7.26
N VAL A 418 0.60 -11.01 6.68
CA VAL A 418 0.99 -10.45 5.40
C VAL A 418 0.69 -11.49 4.33
N GLU A 419 -0.33 -11.23 3.55
CA GLU A 419 -0.66 -12.06 2.39
C GLU A 419 -0.13 -11.36 1.13
N PRO A 420 0.42 -12.12 0.15
CA PRO A 420 0.64 -11.59 -1.19
C PRO A 420 -0.67 -10.96 -1.67
N TRP A 421 -0.64 -9.70 -2.11
CA TRP A 421 -1.82 -9.09 -2.70
C TRP A 421 -1.92 -9.54 -4.16
N THR A 422 -2.21 -10.82 -4.30
CA THR A 422 -2.24 -11.54 -5.56
C THR A 422 -3.57 -11.31 -6.26
N VAL A 423 -3.56 -11.01 -7.54
CA VAL A 423 -4.68 -11.35 -8.42
C VAL A 423 -4.21 -12.60 -9.14
N ASN A 424 -4.68 -13.78 -8.71
CA ASN A 424 -4.31 -15.02 -9.36
C ASN A 424 -4.90 -15.06 -10.77
N ILE A 425 -4.18 -14.58 -11.79
CA ILE A 425 -4.42 -15.03 -13.15
C ILE A 425 -3.13 -15.06 -13.98
N ASN A 426 -2.55 -16.27 -14.01
CA ASN A 426 -1.63 -16.89 -14.98
C ASN A 426 -0.56 -17.70 -14.24
N ASP A 427 -0.73 -19.04 -14.20
CA ASP A 427 0.41 -19.95 -14.03
C ASP A 427 1.03 -20.13 -15.42
N PHE A 428 2.30 -19.79 -15.57
CA PHE A 428 3.07 -20.19 -16.75
C PHE A 428 3.72 -21.54 -16.47
N ASP A 429 3.31 -22.57 -17.19
CA ASP A 429 4.22 -23.66 -17.53
C ASP A 429 5.10 -23.17 -18.69
N LEU A 430 6.40 -23.05 -18.45
CA LEU A 430 7.41 -22.82 -19.50
C LEU A 430 7.67 -24.09 -20.31
#